data_AF-A0A959F3E9-F1
#
_entry.id   AF-A0A959F3E9-F1
#
_cell.length_a   1.000
_cell.length_b   1.000
_cell.length_c   1.000
_cell.angle_alpha   90.00
_cell.angle_beta   90.00
_cell.angle_gamma   90.00
#
_symmetry.space_group_name_H-M   'P 1'
#
loop_
_entity.id
_entity.type
_entity.pdbx_description
1 polymer ?
#
loop_
_entity_poly.entity_id
_entity_poly.type
_entity_poly.pdbx_seq_one_letter_code
_entity_poly.pdbx_strand_id
1 'polypeptide(L)'
;MKLPINKLMCFGLVLLLLQVLLADCAGKEEKMVPENGAALAAIYCASCHVLPQPSLLPKATWEQYVLPRMGYMLGCYDQSAVRDSLFEKGMGGELVRQANIFPKRPQISKEQWTSIKRYYLGLAPEALNFDQALPVNTSLPFFELKPAEVRLSPPGTTMVKIRREGGFLTGDANSRAFYQFGQDGQLQDVARVAEGTVQVDEFANDFLLTIMGSFSPTDAPSGMLLALPKDKSKQARVLISQLQRPVHTSVADLDGDQQPDFVIAEFAKWTGKLSWWRLKDGKYMPTVLKKQTGAIRSVITDLDGDGRSDVVALFGQGAEGIWVFYNRGDGNFEEEQLLNFPPTYGSSYFDMTDLDADGDLDIIYTNGDNADYSPVLKPYHGIRFYYNEGNQHFEERFFYSLPGAYKAIPADFDADGDLDIAAISFFPDFQRYPDRGFLFLENKGDYQMEAFTFPESVDGRWLTMDAGDVDQDGDTDLILGSLAFEVIPPTGILDQWVKKGMPFIILKNRLK
;
A
#
# COMPACT_ATOMS: atom_id res chain seq x y z
N MET A 1 30.62 -52.44 -23.05
CA MET A 1 30.94 -53.76 -23.65
C MET A 1 29.94 -54.77 -23.11
N LYS A 2 29.45 -55.66 -23.98
CA LYS A 2 28.19 -56.42 -23.89
C LYS A 2 28.10 -57.45 -22.75
N LEU A 3 26.89 -57.56 -22.18
CA LEU A 3 26.11 -58.69 -21.60
C LEU A 3 26.82 -59.97 -21.12
N PRO A 4 26.22 -60.66 -20.13
CA PRO A 4 25.56 -61.91 -20.50
C PRO A 4 24.19 -62.18 -19.85
N ILE A 5 23.43 -62.98 -20.58
CA ILE A 5 22.18 -63.65 -20.24
C ILE A 5 22.51 -64.93 -19.44
N ASN A 6 21.70 -65.28 -18.43
CA ASN A 6 21.45 -66.69 -18.09
C ASN A 6 20.05 -66.90 -17.48
N LYS A 7 19.35 -67.90 -18.03
CA LYS A 7 18.05 -68.44 -17.60
C LYS A 7 18.28 -69.64 -16.67
N LEU A 8 17.38 -69.89 -15.71
CA LEU A 8 16.88 -71.21 -15.25
C LEU A 8 15.71 -70.97 -14.26
N MET A 9 14.46 -71.20 -14.64
CA MET A 9 13.58 -72.37 -14.37
C MET A 9 13.10 -72.58 -12.91
N CYS A 10 11.78 -72.46 -12.72
CA CYS A 10 10.87 -73.38 -11.97
C CYS A 10 9.44 -72.77 -12.00
N PHE A 11 8.58 -73.13 -12.96
CA PHE A 11 7.51 -74.15 -12.90
C PHE A 11 6.61 -74.10 -11.65
N GLY A 12 5.33 -73.78 -11.86
CA GLY A 12 4.26 -73.85 -10.86
C GLY A 12 2.92 -73.30 -11.38
N LEU A 13 2.25 -74.10 -12.21
CA LEU A 13 0.95 -73.87 -12.84
C LEU A 13 -0.19 -73.83 -11.80
N VAL A 14 -1.08 -72.83 -11.84
CA VAL A 14 -2.52 -73.03 -11.59
C VAL A 14 -3.31 -72.16 -12.58
N LEU A 15 -3.98 -72.84 -13.51
CA LEU A 15 -5.05 -72.28 -14.35
C LEU A 15 -6.29 -72.06 -13.48
N LEU A 16 -6.95 -70.90 -13.62
CA LEU A 16 -8.42 -70.87 -13.61
C LEU A 16 -8.96 -69.74 -14.51
N LEU A 17 -9.48 -70.21 -15.65
CA LEU A 17 -10.55 -69.71 -16.53
C LEU A 17 -11.05 -68.25 -16.43
N LEU A 18 -11.06 -67.63 -17.61
CA LEU A 18 -11.88 -66.48 -18.01
C LEU A 18 -13.37 -66.67 -17.65
N GLN A 19 -13.97 -65.64 -17.04
CA GLN A 19 -15.29 -65.15 -17.44
C GLN A 19 -15.29 -63.62 -17.48
N VAL A 20 -15.74 -63.11 -18.62
CA VAL A 20 -15.90 -61.70 -18.97
C VAL A 20 -17.04 -61.08 -18.15
N LEU A 21 -16.82 -59.90 -17.58
CA LEU A 21 -17.85 -58.88 -17.39
C LEU A 21 -17.19 -57.50 -17.38
N LEU A 22 -17.60 -56.68 -18.35
CA LEU A 22 -17.30 -55.26 -18.45
C LEU A 22 -17.79 -54.53 -17.20
N ALA A 23 -16.91 -53.79 -16.55
CA ALA A 23 -17.28 -52.63 -15.73
C ALA A 23 -16.12 -51.63 -15.76
N ASP A 24 -16.28 -50.66 -16.65
CA ASP A 24 -15.62 -49.37 -16.64
C ASP A 24 -15.85 -48.70 -15.27
N CYS A 25 -14.78 -48.46 -14.50
CA CYS A 25 -14.78 -47.46 -13.44
C CYS A 25 -13.34 -46.98 -13.26
N ALA A 26 -12.98 -45.96 -14.04
CA ALA A 26 -11.95 -45.02 -13.65
C ALA A 26 -12.33 -44.40 -12.31
N GLY A 27 -11.76 -44.91 -11.22
CA GLY A 27 -11.78 -44.26 -9.92
C GLY A 27 -11.01 -42.96 -10.05
N LYS A 28 -11.72 -41.83 -10.16
CA LYS A 28 -11.17 -40.55 -9.75
C LYS A 28 -10.83 -40.70 -8.27
N GLU A 29 -9.56 -40.65 -7.91
CA GLU A 29 -9.18 -40.42 -6.52
C GLU A 29 -9.82 -39.10 -6.09
N GLU A 30 -10.94 -39.19 -5.37
CA GLU A 30 -11.47 -38.05 -4.64
C GLU A 30 -10.41 -37.67 -3.60
N LYS A 31 -9.70 -36.57 -3.85
CA LYS A 31 -8.82 -35.97 -2.84
C LYS A 31 -9.67 -35.75 -1.58
N MET A 32 -9.41 -36.53 -0.55
CA MET A 32 -10.10 -36.46 0.73
C MET A 32 -9.89 -35.05 1.29
N VAL A 33 -10.95 -34.24 1.34
CA VAL A 33 -10.87 -32.87 1.83
C VAL A 33 -10.67 -32.92 3.36
N PRO A 34 -9.65 -32.25 3.92
CA PRO A 34 -9.40 -32.29 5.36
C PRO A 34 -10.60 -31.79 6.17
N GLU A 35 -10.90 -32.44 7.30
CA GLU A 35 -11.92 -31.95 8.25
C GLU A 35 -11.36 -30.91 9.24
N ASN A 36 -10.03 -30.85 9.37
CA ASN A 36 -9.33 -29.92 10.26
C ASN A 36 -9.40 -28.48 9.73
N GLY A 37 -9.90 -27.56 10.55
CA GLY A 37 -10.05 -26.13 10.23
C GLY A 37 -8.75 -25.45 9.78
N ALA A 38 -7.59 -25.85 10.31
CA ALA A 38 -6.30 -25.29 9.90
C ALA A 38 -5.98 -25.62 8.42
N ALA A 39 -6.17 -26.88 8.03
CA ALA A 39 -5.94 -27.34 6.67
C ALA A 39 -6.98 -26.75 5.69
N LEU A 40 -8.24 -26.62 6.13
CA LEU A 40 -9.27 -25.92 5.36
C LEU A 40 -8.92 -24.44 5.17
N ALA A 41 -8.41 -23.76 6.19
CA ALA A 41 -7.95 -22.38 6.06
C ALA A 41 -6.78 -22.26 5.08
N ALA A 42 -5.82 -23.18 5.11
CA ALA A 42 -4.73 -23.21 4.13
C ALA A 42 -5.19 -23.44 2.68
N ILE A 43 -6.37 -24.06 2.47
CA ILE A 43 -6.94 -24.25 1.13
C ILE A 43 -7.75 -23.02 0.70
N TYR A 44 -8.65 -22.56 1.55
CA TYR A 44 -9.68 -21.57 1.17
C TYR A 44 -9.35 -20.13 1.56
N CYS A 45 -8.54 -19.93 2.60
CA CYS A 45 -8.12 -18.60 3.04
C CYS A 45 -6.77 -18.22 2.45
N ALA A 46 -5.92 -19.19 2.09
CA ALA A 46 -4.63 -18.94 1.43
C ALA A 46 -4.70 -18.93 -0.10
N SER A 47 -5.89 -19.09 -0.69
CA SER A 47 -6.06 -19.08 -2.16
C SER A 47 -5.93 -17.68 -2.76
N CYS A 48 -6.10 -16.63 -1.95
CA CYS A 48 -6.11 -15.24 -2.41
C CYS A 48 -4.92 -14.42 -1.88
N HIS A 49 -4.38 -14.77 -0.72
CA HIS A 49 -3.29 -14.07 -0.03
C HIS A 49 -2.58 -15.04 0.91
N VAL A 50 -1.50 -14.61 1.58
CA VAL A 50 -0.84 -15.42 2.62
C VAL A 50 -1.84 -15.87 3.68
N LEU A 51 -1.72 -17.11 4.16
CA LEU A 51 -2.56 -17.63 5.24
C LEU A 51 -2.38 -16.77 6.51
N PRO A 52 -3.41 -16.02 6.96
CA PRO A 52 -3.26 -15.23 8.18
C PRO A 52 -3.23 -16.16 9.39
N GLN A 53 -2.27 -15.97 10.28
CA GLN A 53 -2.19 -16.75 11.51
C GLN A 53 -3.24 -16.24 12.52
N PRO A 54 -3.91 -17.13 13.29
CA PRO A 54 -4.89 -16.71 14.30
C PRO A 54 -4.34 -15.72 15.33
N SER A 55 -3.04 -15.79 15.62
CA SER A 55 -2.35 -14.91 16.57
C SER A 55 -2.23 -13.45 16.13
N LEU A 56 -2.46 -13.12 14.85
CA LEU A 56 -2.28 -11.77 14.32
C LEU A 56 -3.34 -10.78 14.81
N LEU A 57 -4.50 -11.26 15.26
CA LEU A 57 -5.60 -10.41 15.69
C LEU A 57 -6.28 -10.97 16.96
N PRO A 58 -6.87 -10.11 17.80
CA PRO A 58 -7.69 -10.55 18.91
C PRO A 58 -8.88 -11.40 18.47
N LYS A 59 -9.33 -12.32 19.34
CA LYS A 59 -10.48 -13.19 19.10
C LYS A 59 -11.75 -12.39 18.77
N ALA A 60 -12.01 -11.31 19.49
CA ALA A 60 -13.14 -10.42 19.22
C ALA A 60 -13.07 -9.81 17.81
N THR A 61 -11.88 -9.46 17.34
CA THR A 61 -11.65 -8.96 15.99
C THR A 61 -11.97 -10.00 14.92
N TRP A 62 -11.47 -11.23 15.11
CA TRP A 62 -11.79 -12.36 14.24
C TRP A 62 -13.28 -12.61 14.16
N GLU A 63 -13.95 -12.68 15.31
CA GLU A 63 -15.36 -13.02 15.42
C GLU A 63 -16.28 -11.96 14.81
N GLN A 64 -16.05 -10.70 15.14
CA GLN A 64 -16.98 -9.62 14.81
C GLN A 64 -16.76 -9.04 13.41
N TYR A 65 -15.53 -9.09 12.89
CA TYR A 65 -15.16 -8.37 11.67
C TYR A 65 -14.59 -9.28 10.59
N VAL A 66 -13.53 -10.02 10.88
CA VAL A 66 -12.76 -10.71 9.82
C VAL A 66 -13.50 -11.94 9.29
N LEU A 67 -13.91 -12.87 10.16
CA LEU A 67 -14.59 -14.10 9.73
C LEU A 67 -15.91 -13.80 8.98
N PRO A 68 -16.80 -12.89 9.42
CA PRO A 68 -17.98 -12.53 8.65
C PRO A 68 -17.66 -12.07 7.22
N ARG A 69 -16.62 -11.22 7.05
CA ARG A 69 -16.21 -10.70 5.73
C ARG A 69 -15.62 -11.78 4.84
N MET A 70 -14.76 -12.63 5.38
CA MET A 70 -14.24 -13.81 4.66
C MET A 70 -15.37 -14.74 4.25
N GLY A 71 -16.37 -14.94 5.11
CA GLY A 71 -17.58 -15.69 4.80
C GLY A 71 -18.28 -15.15 3.56
N TYR A 72 -18.47 -13.83 3.46
CA TYR A 72 -19.09 -13.21 2.29
C TYR A 72 -18.31 -13.44 0.99
N MET A 73 -16.98 -13.39 1.03
CA MET A 73 -16.12 -13.70 -0.13
C MET A 73 -16.20 -15.17 -0.56
N LEU A 74 -16.51 -16.07 0.38
CA LEU A 74 -16.77 -17.49 0.11
C LEU A 74 -18.24 -17.81 -0.21
N GLY A 75 -19.10 -16.80 -0.29
CA GLY A 75 -20.53 -16.97 -0.53
C GLY A 75 -21.33 -17.52 0.67
N CYS A 76 -20.75 -17.47 1.87
CA CYS A 76 -21.36 -17.85 3.13
C CYS A 76 -21.98 -16.61 3.80
N TYR A 77 -23.31 -16.49 3.74
CA TYR A 77 -24.06 -15.38 4.33
C TYR A 77 -25.01 -15.89 5.42
N ASP A 78 -25.18 -15.10 6.49
CA ASP A 78 -26.21 -15.41 7.50
C ASP A 78 -27.63 -15.21 6.94
N GLN A 79 -27.80 -14.21 6.07
CA GLN A 79 -29.05 -13.94 5.36
C GLN A 79 -28.75 -13.49 3.93
N SER A 80 -29.55 -13.93 2.96
CA SER A 80 -29.32 -13.60 1.54
C SER A 80 -29.37 -12.09 1.23
N ALA A 81 -30.15 -11.32 1.99
CA ALA A 81 -30.25 -9.87 1.84
C ALA A 81 -28.93 -9.13 2.14
N VAL A 82 -28.05 -9.72 2.97
CA VAL A 82 -26.72 -9.15 3.27
C VAL A 82 -25.89 -9.03 2.00
N ARG A 83 -26.01 -10.00 1.08
CA ARG A 83 -25.24 -9.96 -0.16
C ARG A 83 -25.55 -8.70 -0.98
N ASP A 84 -26.82 -8.32 -1.09
CA ASP A 84 -27.20 -7.20 -1.94
C ASP A 84 -26.75 -5.85 -1.39
N SER A 85 -26.56 -5.71 -0.07
CA SER A 85 -26.04 -4.49 0.56
C SER A 85 -24.52 -4.30 0.40
N LEU A 86 -23.78 -5.34 -0.02
CA LEU A 86 -22.34 -5.26 -0.27
C LEU A 86 -21.99 -4.48 -1.54
N PHE A 87 -22.97 -4.29 -2.44
CA PHE A 87 -22.78 -3.62 -3.71
C PHE A 87 -23.24 -2.17 -3.64
N GLU A 88 -22.38 -1.26 -4.05
CA GLU A 88 -22.79 0.13 -4.28
C GLU A 88 -23.72 0.25 -5.50
N LYS A 89 -24.30 1.44 -5.67
CA LYS A 89 -25.16 1.75 -6.83
C LYS A 89 -24.30 2.11 -8.04
N GLY A 90 -24.85 1.90 -9.24
CA GLY A 90 -24.21 2.31 -10.49
C GLY A 90 -23.04 1.42 -10.90
N MET A 91 -22.15 1.98 -11.74
CA MET A 91 -21.11 1.23 -12.45
C MET A 91 -20.15 0.50 -11.51
N GLY A 92 -19.74 1.10 -10.39
CA GLY A 92 -18.84 0.43 -9.45
C GLY A 92 -19.46 -0.85 -8.85
N GLY A 93 -20.75 -0.82 -8.50
CA GLY A 93 -21.47 -2.02 -8.08
C GLY A 93 -21.58 -3.09 -9.18
N GLU A 94 -21.72 -2.69 -10.45
CA GLU A 94 -21.72 -3.60 -11.59
C GLU A 94 -20.36 -4.27 -11.79
N LEU A 95 -19.26 -3.53 -11.67
CA LEU A 95 -17.90 -4.06 -11.76
C LEU A 95 -17.64 -5.13 -10.69
N VAL A 96 -18.04 -4.87 -9.44
CA VAL A 96 -17.91 -5.85 -8.34
C VAL A 96 -18.77 -7.10 -8.59
N ARG A 97 -19.96 -6.95 -9.18
CA ARG A 97 -20.80 -8.10 -9.57
C ARG A 97 -20.16 -8.93 -10.66
N GLN A 98 -19.60 -8.28 -11.69
CA GLN A 98 -18.92 -8.95 -12.80
C GLN A 98 -17.66 -9.67 -12.35
N ALA A 99 -16.90 -9.08 -11.42
CA ALA A 99 -15.73 -9.69 -10.80
C ALA A 99 -16.07 -10.86 -9.86
N ASN A 100 -17.36 -11.07 -9.53
CA ASN A 100 -17.83 -12.14 -8.66
C ASN A 100 -17.13 -12.17 -7.27
N ILE A 101 -16.80 -10.99 -6.73
CA ILE A 101 -16.15 -10.85 -5.40
C ILE A 101 -17.00 -11.46 -4.28
N PHE A 102 -18.33 -11.36 -4.40
CA PHE A 102 -19.29 -11.94 -3.46
C PHE A 102 -20.19 -12.97 -4.18
N PRO A 103 -19.76 -14.26 -4.22
CA PRO A 103 -20.45 -15.32 -4.94
C PRO A 103 -21.89 -15.52 -4.45
N LYS A 104 -22.82 -15.85 -5.37
CA LYS A 104 -24.21 -16.14 -5.00
C LYS A 104 -24.38 -17.47 -4.26
N ARG A 105 -23.49 -18.44 -4.49
CA ARG A 105 -23.53 -19.77 -3.90
C ARG A 105 -22.28 -20.00 -3.05
N PRO A 106 -22.40 -20.64 -1.88
CA PRO A 106 -21.25 -21.00 -1.06
C PRO A 106 -20.23 -21.81 -1.86
N GLN A 107 -18.95 -21.47 -1.71
CA GLN A 107 -17.82 -22.20 -2.29
C GLN A 107 -17.32 -23.34 -1.37
N ILE A 108 -17.79 -23.35 -0.12
CA ILE A 108 -17.47 -24.35 0.90
C ILE A 108 -18.73 -24.81 1.64
N SER A 109 -18.68 -25.98 2.26
CA SER A 109 -19.78 -26.50 3.08
C SER A 109 -19.92 -25.71 4.39
N LYS A 110 -21.11 -25.78 5.02
CA LYS A 110 -21.36 -25.14 6.31
C LYS A 110 -20.49 -25.74 7.43
N GLU A 111 -20.22 -27.03 7.34
CA GLU A 111 -19.40 -27.80 8.27
C GLU A 111 -17.93 -27.37 8.15
N GLN A 112 -17.43 -27.24 6.91
CA GLN A 112 -16.08 -26.75 6.63
C GLN A 112 -15.90 -25.32 7.14
N TRP A 113 -16.86 -24.43 6.86
CA TRP A 113 -16.82 -23.05 7.34
C TRP A 113 -16.83 -22.98 8.88
N THR A 114 -17.67 -23.79 9.53
CA THR A 114 -17.70 -23.92 10.99
C THR A 114 -16.34 -24.39 11.54
N SER A 115 -15.69 -25.33 10.86
CA SER A 115 -14.36 -25.84 11.26
C SER A 115 -13.29 -24.75 11.17
N ILE A 116 -13.27 -23.94 10.09
CA ILE A 116 -12.38 -22.79 9.94
C ILE A 116 -12.62 -21.77 11.06
N LYS A 117 -13.87 -21.40 11.34
CA LYS A 117 -14.18 -20.46 12.44
C LYS A 117 -13.69 -20.98 13.79
N ARG A 118 -13.86 -22.27 14.08
CA ARG A 118 -13.38 -22.88 15.33
C ARG A 118 -11.85 -22.83 15.43
N TYR A 119 -11.14 -23.03 14.32
CA TYR A 119 -9.68 -22.92 14.28
C TYR A 119 -9.21 -21.52 14.68
N TYR A 120 -9.72 -20.48 14.02
CA TYR A 120 -9.34 -19.10 14.34
C TYR A 120 -9.77 -18.68 15.75
N LEU A 121 -11.02 -18.90 16.12
CA LEU A 121 -11.54 -18.49 17.44
C LEU A 121 -10.98 -19.31 18.61
N GLY A 122 -10.50 -20.53 18.35
CA GLY A 122 -9.87 -21.38 19.35
C GLY A 122 -8.42 -21.01 19.67
N LEU A 123 -7.71 -20.39 18.71
CA LEU A 123 -6.28 -20.07 18.83
C LEU A 123 -5.98 -18.57 18.90
N ALA A 124 -6.92 -17.71 18.49
CA ALA A 124 -6.75 -16.27 18.58
C ALA A 124 -6.65 -15.81 20.05
N PRO A 125 -5.70 -14.91 20.37
CA PRO A 125 -5.55 -14.38 21.71
C PRO A 125 -6.72 -13.46 22.08
N GLU A 126 -6.94 -13.23 23.38
CA GLU A 126 -7.98 -12.27 23.83
C GLU A 126 -7.57 -10.81 23.53
N ALA A 127 -6.27 -10.52 23.58
CA ALA A 127 -5.69 -9.22 23.26
C ALA A 127 -4.30 -9.41 22.65
N LEU A 128 -3.86 -8.45 21.84
CA LEU A 128 -2.47 -8.39 21.39
C LEU A 128 -1.64 -7.71 22.47
N ASN A 129 -0.48 -8.31 22.78
CA ASN A 129 0.50 -7.66 23.63
C ASN A 129 1.22 -6.61 22.79
N PHE A 130 1.20 -5.38 23.26
CA PHE A 130 1.91 -4.27 22.66
C PHE A 130 2.96 -3.82 23.66
N ASP A 131 4.23 -3.95 23.29
CA ASP A 131 5.35 -3.58 24.15
C ASP A 131 5.30 -2.10 24.53
N GLN A 132 5.98 -1.76 25.62
CA GLN A 132 6.06 -0.36 26.03
C GLN A 132 6.74 0.45 24.91
N ALA A 133 6.10 1.55 24.54
CA ALA A 133 6.60 2.35 23.43
C ALA A 133 7.95 2.98 23.80
N LEU A 134 8.86 3.04 22.82
CA LEU A 134 10.21 3.56 23.02
C LEU A 134 10.16 5.00 23.57
N PRO A 135 11.15 5.43 24.39
CA PRO A 135 11.28 6.81 24.83
C PRO A 135 11.35 7.76 23.64
N VAL A 136 10.68 8.90 23.73
CA VAL A 136 10.71 9.95 22.69
C VAL A 136 10.99 11.29 23.37
N ASN A 137 11.95 12.03 22.84
CA ASN A 137 12.26 13.38 23.28
C ASN A 137 11.39 14.39 22.52
N THR A 138 10.78 15.35 23.22
CA THR A 138 9.91 16.38 22.61
C THR A 138 10.67 17.64 22.17
N SER A 139 11.99 17.67 22.36
CA SER A 139 12.85 18.74 21.86
C SER A 139 13.47 18.29 20.54
N LEU A 140 12.75 18.52 19.43
CA LEU A 140 13.21 18.17 18.09
C LEU A 140 14.52 18.90 17.74
N PRO A 141 15.64 18.18 17.51
CA PRO A 141 16.89 18.78 17.06
C PRO A 141 16.82 19.13 15.56
N PHE A 142 17.80 19.89 15.08
CA PHE A 142 18.05 20.26 13.68
C PHE A 142 16.97 21.11 12.99
N PHE A 143 15.69 20.98 13.36
CA PHE A 143 14.60 21.63 12.66
C PHE A 143 14.06 22.89 13.35
N GLU A 144 13.71 23.90 12.56
CA GLU A 144 12.80 24.98 12.87
C GLU A 144 11.38 24.65 12.43
N LEU A 145 10.43 24.75 13.35
CA LEU A 145 9.02 24.55 13.02
C LEU A 145 8.43 25.83 12.42
N LYS A 146 7.86 25.72 11.21
CA LYS A 146 7.05 26.76 10.58
C LYS A 146 5.63 26.24 10.30
N PRO A 147 4.66 26.57 11.17
CA PRO A 147 3.28 26.15 10.98
C PRO A 147 2.63 26.86 9.79
N ALA A 148 1.60 26.25 9.21
CA ALA A 148 0.82 26.86 8.14
C ALA A 148 0.18 28.19 8.58
N GLU A 149 0.38 29.25 7.79
CA GLU A 149 -0.31 30.53 8.00
C GLU A 149 -1.73 30.55 7.39
N VAL A 150 -2.00 29.62 6.47
CA VAL A 150 -3.33 29.45 5.86
C VAL A 150 -4.21 28.53 6.71
N ARG A 151 -5.51 28.83 6.73
CA ARG A 151 -6.50 27.99 7.40
C ARG A 151 -7.30 27.16 6.40
N LEU A 152 -7.05 25.85 6.38
CA LEU A 152 -7.85 24.85 5.65
C LEU A 152 -8.44 23.89 6.68
N SER A 153 -9.73 24.06 7.00
CA SER A 153 -10.40 23.30 8.07
C SER A 153 -11.70 22.62 7.60
N PRO A 154 -11.94 21.35 8.01
CA PRO A 154 -10.95 20.47 8.63
C PRO A 154 -9.76 20.22 7.68
N PRO A 155 -8.54 19.98 8.20
CA PRO A 155 -7.39 19.63 7.37
C PRO A 155 -7.74 18.51 6.37
N GLY A 156 -7.57 18.77 5.09
CA GLY A 156 -7.91 17.87 4.00
C GLY A 156 -6.71 17.49 3.13
N THR A 157 -5.48 17.62 3.64
CA THR A 157 -4.27 17.51 2.83
C THR A 157 -4.06 16.09 2.35
N THR A 158 -4.12 15.93 1.03
CA THR A 158 -4.05 14.67 0.31
C THR A 158 -2.70 14.39 -0.33
N MET A 159 -1.87 15.44 -0.48
CA MET A 159 -0.49 15.32 -0.92
C MET A 159 0.29 16.58 -0.52
N VAL A 160 1.59 16.40 -0.34
CA VAL A 160 2.60 17.48 -0.26
C VAL A 160 3.76 17.11 -1.18
N LYS A 161 4.37 18.10 -1.84
CA LYS A 161 5.59 17.91 -2.64
C LYS A 161 6.46 19.15 -2.57
N ILE A 162 7.72 19.01 -2.19
CA ILE A 162 8.71 20.10 -2.23
C ILE A 162 9.17 20.27 -3.68
N ARG A 163 9.21 21.53 -4.14
CA ARG A 163 9.51 21.85 -5.53
C ARG A 163 11.01 21.97 -5.74
N ARG A 164 11.49 21.58 -6.93
CA ARG A 164 12.91 21.72 -7.30
C ARG A 164 13.44 23.15 -7.30
N GLU A 165 12.55 24.13 -7.46
CA GLU A 165 12.90 25.56 -7.48
C GLU A 165 12.63 26.24 -6.11
N GLY A 166 12.37 25.44 -5.08
CA GLY A 166 11.92 25.89 -3.77
C GLY A 166 10.40 26.13 -3.66
N GLY A 167 9.94 26.22 -2.42
CA GLY A 167 8.51 26.17 -2.08
C GLY A 167 7.93 24.76 -2.20
N PHE A 168 6.61 24.64 -2.13
CA PHE A 168 5.94 23.34 -2.13
C PHE A 168 4.54 23.39 -2.73
N LEU A 169 4.02 22.21 -3.04
CA LEU A 169 2.72 21.95 -3.61
C LEU A 169 1.89 21.16 -2.61
N THR A 170 0.58 21.39 -2.60
CA THR A 170 -0.34 20.56 -1.82
C THR A 170 -1.70 20.42 -2.46
N GLY A 171 -2.33 19.26 -2.32
CA GLY A 171 -3.71 19.02 -2.71
C GLY A 171 -4.60 18.90 -1.47
N ASP A 172 -5.81 19.44 -1.53
CA ASP A 172 -6.79 19.33 -0.44
C ASP A 172 -8.13 18.74 -0.94
N ALA A 173 -8.58 17.68 -0.26
CA ALA A 173 -9.83 16.97 -0.59
C ALA A 173 -11.09 17.77 -0.24
N ASN A 174 -11.06 18.55 0.84
CA ASN A 174 -12.22 19.27 1.36
C ASN A 174 -12.50 20.53 0.54
N SER A 175 -11.46 21.30 0.22
CA SER A 175 -11.55 22.50 -0.62
C SER A 175 -11.53 22.17 -2.11
N ARG A 176 -11.14 20.94 -2.49
CA ARG A 176 -11.03 20.45 -3.87
C ARG A 176 -10.11 21.35 -4.68
N ALA A 177 -8.94 21.61 -4.14
CA ALA A 177 -7.98 22.52 -4.73
C ALA A 177 -6.56 21.97 -4.68
N PHE A 178 -5.78 22.40 -5.65
CA PHE A 178 -4.34 22.23 -5.74
C PHE A 178 -3.69 23.59 -5.48
N TYR A 179 -2.82 23.66 -4.48
CA TYR A 179 -2.21 24.89 -3.99
C TYR A 179 -0.71 24.88 -4.26
N GLN A 180 -0.18 26.07 -4.53
CA GLN A 180 1.24 26.32 -4.67
C GLN A 180 1.67 27.34 -3.62
N PHE A 181 2.71 27.01 -2.86
CA PHE A 181 3.26 27.84 -1.80
C PHE A 181 4.71 28.21 -2.12
N GLY A 182 5.11 29.41 -1.69
CA GLY A 182 6.49 29.89 -1.80
C GLY A 182 7.41 29.29 -0.75
N GLN A 183 8.69 29.62 -0.84
CA GLN A 183 9.75 29.24 0.11
C GLN A 183 9.51 29.78 1.53
N ASP A 184 8.73 30.86 1.62
CA ASP A 184 8.29 31.51 2.86
C ASP A 184 7.02 30.90 3.45
N GLY A 185 6.44 29.87 2.80
CA GLY A 185 5.18 29.26 3.20
C GLY A 185 3.94 30.07 2.84
N GLN A 186 4.08 31.17 2.08
CA GLN A 186 2.94 31.99 1.63
C GLN A 186 2.27 31.39 0.41
N LEU A 187 0.94 31.50 0.36
CA LEU A 187 0.15 31.03 -0.78
C LEU A 187 0.45 31.87 -2.02
N GLN A 188 0.93 31.22 -3.08
CA GLN A 188 1.25 31.85 -4.37
C GLN A 188 0.16 31.62 -5.41
N ASP A 189 -0.41 30.41 -5.45
CA ASP A 189 -1.43 30.07 -6.43
C ASP A 189 -2.40 28.98 -5.97
N VAL A 190 -3.57 28.94 -6.61
CA VAL A 190 -4.57 27.92 -6.38
C VAL A 190 -5.30 27.56 -7.68
N ALA A 191 -5.39 26.25 -7.95
CA ALA A 191 -6.20 25.70 -9.02
C ALA A 191 -7.33 24.86 -8.42
N ARG A 192 -8.57 25.12 -8.83
CA ARG A 192 -9.70 24.25 -8.45
C ARG A 192 -9.66 22.97 -9.28
N VAL A 193 -9.84 21.84 -8.62
CA VAL A 193 -9.91 20.52 -9.22
C VAL A 193 -11.25 19.87 -8.87
N ALA A 194 -11.64 18.82 -9.62
CA ALA A 194 -12.94 18.18 -9.40
C ALA A 194 -13.03 17.52 -8.01
N GLU A 195 -11.94 16.85 -7.60
CA GLU A 195 -11.67 16.30 -6.27
C GLU A 195 -10.17 16.41 -5.97
N GLY A 196 -9.76 16.22 -4.71
CA GLY A 196 -8.38 16.43 -4.24
C GLY A 196 -7.32 15.69 -5.08
N THR A 197 -6.22 16.40 -5.37
CA THR A 197 -5.03 15.83 -6.02
C THR A 197 -4.25 14.99 -5.01
N VAL A 198 -3.91 13.77 -5.38
CA VAL A 198 -3.24 12.81 -4.46
C VAL A 198 -1.78 12.56 -4.82
N GLN A 199 -1.36 12.95 -6.03
CA GLN A 199 0.03 12.91 -6.46
C GLN A 199 0.25 13.97 -7.55
N VAL A 200 1.45 14.53 -7.62
CA VAL A 200 1.88 15.44 -8.70
C VAL A 200 3.30 15.14 -9.17
N ASP A 201 3.51 15.25 -10.49
CA ASP A 201 4.82 15.42 -11.09
C ASP A 201 4.95 16.77 -11.80
N GLU A 202 6.13 17.38 -11.69
CA GLU A 202 6.43 18.67 -12.30
C GLU A 202 7.14 18.48 -13.64
N PHE A 203 6.54 19.00 -14.71
CA PHE A 203 7.17 19.14 -16.01
C PHE A 203 7.49 20.62 -16.29
N ALA A 204 8.23 20.87 -17.37
CA ALA A 204 8.63 22.23 -17.75
C ALA A 204 7.42 23.18 -17.91
N ASN A 205 6.33 22.69 -18.52
CA ASN A 205 5.16 23.52 -18.84
C ASN A 205 3.91 23.20 -18.02
N ASP A 206 3.82 21.99 -17.47
CA ASP A 206 2.60 21.46 -16.87
C ASP A 206 2.92 20.83 -15.50
N PHE A 207 1.95 20.85 -14.60
CA PHE A 207 1.86 19.91 -13.48
C PHE A 207 1.02 18.71 -13.93
N LEU A 208 1.53 17.50 -13.74
CA LEU A 208 0.78 16.28 -13.99
C LEU A 208 0.12 15.85 -12.69
N LEU A 209 -1.21 15.96 -12.60
CA LEU A 209 -1.99 15.71 -11.39
C LEU A 209 -2.71 14.35 -11.48
N THR A 210 -2.49 13.50 -10.48
CA THR A 210 -3.33 12.32 -10.24
C THR A 210 -4.55 12.73 -9.42
N ILE A 211 -5.74 12.63 -10.00
CA ILE A 211 -7.01 13.00 -9.36
C ILE A 211 -7.78 11.72 -9.01
N MET A 212 -7.94 11.45 -7.72
CA MET A 212 -8.57 10.22 -7.21
C MET A 212 -10.04 10.08 -7.64
N GLY A 213 -10.77 11.19 -7.73
CA GLY A 213 -12.16 11.23 -8.17
C GLY A 213 -13.20 10.73 -7.16
N SER A 214 -12.82 9.96 -6.14
CA SER A 214 -13.63 9.77 -4.92
C SER A 214 -12.76 9.46 -3.71
N PHE A 215 -12.80 10.33 -2.70
CA PHE A 215 -12.19 10.04 -1.40
C PHE A 215 -12.86 8.85 -0.70
N SER A 216 -14.19 8.73 -0.83
CA SER A 216 -14.95 7.59 -0.30
C SER A 216 -14.61 6.29 -1.03
N PRO A 217 -14.52 5.14 -0.34
CA PRO A 217 -14.27 3.86 -0.98
C PRO A 217 -15.34 3.49 -2.01
N THR A 218 -14.93 3.33 -3.28
CA THR A 218 -15.79 2.97 -4.42
C THR A 218 -14.97 2.24 -5.49
N ASP A 219 -15.66 1.44 -6.31
CA ASP A 219 -15.09 0.84 -7.53
C ASP A 219 -15.47 1.64 -8.79
N ALA A 220 -16.25 2.71 -8.65
CA ALA A 220 -16.62 3.58 -9.76
C ALA A 220 -15.38 4.26 -10.37
N PRO A 221 -15.23 4.25 -11.71
CA PRO A 221 -14.10 4.86 -12.40
C PRO A 221 -14.27 6.38 -12.54
N SER A 222 -14.19 7.14 -11.45
CA SER A 222 -14.34 8.62 -11.47
C SER A 222 -13.02 9.39 -11.51
N GLY A 223 -11.88 8.69 -11.37
CA GLY A 223 -10.55 9.30 -11.35
C GLY A 223 -10.01 9.65 -12.74
N MET A 224 -8.96 10.48 -12.75
CA MET A 224 -8.32 10.96 -13.98
C MET A 224 -6.86 11.38 -13.76
N LEU A 225 -6.09 11.37 -14.85
CA LEU A 225 -4.79 12.01 -14.96
C LEU A 225 -4.93 13.32 -15.72
N LEU A 226 -4.53 14.43 -15.11
CA LEU A 226 -4.74 15.79 -15.61
C LEU A 226 -3.41 16.51 -15.80
N ALA A 227 -3.16 17.05 -17.00
CA ALA A 227 -2.09 18.03 -17.20
C ALA A 227 -2.64 19.43 -16.93
N LEU A 228 -2.17 20.08 -15.87
CA LEU A 228 -2.47 21.45 -15.49
C LEU A 228 -1.34 22.39 -15.95
N PRO A 229 -1.57 23.26 -16.96
CA PRO A 229 -0.55 24.20 -17.41
C PRO A 229 -0.12 25.18 -16.31
N LYS A 230 1.20 25.43 -16.24
CA LYS A 230 1.78 26.51 -15.44
C LYS A 230 1.42 27.89 -16.01
N ASP A 231 1.22 27.97 -17.33
CA ASP A 231 0.68 29.14 -18.02
C ASP A 231 -0.85 29.20 -17.86
N LYS A 232 -1.32 30.13 -17.02
CA LYS A 232 -2.73 30.31 -16.68
C LYS A 232 -3.62 30.72 -17.85
N SER A 233 -3.05 31.13 -18.99
CA SER A 233 -3.83 31.40 -20.21
C SER A 233 -4.29 30.11 -20.91
N LYS A 234 -3.68 28.98 -20.60
CA LYS A 234 -4.00 27.66 -21.16
C LYS A 234 -4.97 26.90 -20.28
N GLN A 235 -5.74 26.02 -20.92
CA GLN A 235 -6.70 25.15 -20.21
C GLN A 235 -6.04 23.83 -19.82
N ALA A 236 -6.46 23.30 -18.66
CA ALA A 236 -6.08 21.96 -18.23
C ALA A 236 -6.58 20.89 -19.22
N ARG A 237 -5.81 19.82 -19.38
CA ARG A 237 -6.08 18.73 -20.32
C ARG A 237 -6.20 17.42 -19.57
N VAL A 238 -7.34 16.75 -19.72
CA VAL A 238 -7.50 15.37 -19.22
C VAL A 238 -6.76 14.44 -20.17
N LEU A 239 -5.70 13.79 -19.69
CA LEU A 239 -4.91 12.85 -20.48
C LEU A 239 -5.53 11.45 -20.46
N ILE A 240 -5.92 11.00 -19.28
CA ILE A 240 -6.55 9.71 -19.03
C ILE A 240 -7.73 9.93 -18.09
N SER A 241 -8.85 9.27 -18.37
CA SER A 241 -10.07 9.36 -17.56
C SER A 241 -10.61 7.96 -17.27
N GLN A 242 -11.64 7.88 -16.43
CA GLN A 242 -12.28 6.61 -16.05
C GLN A 242 -11.32 5.67 -15.30
N LEU A 243 -10.50 6.23 -14.41
CA LEU A 243 -9.60 5.47 -13.53
C LEU A 243 -10.32 5.10 -12.23
N GLN A 244 -10.09 3.90 -11.72
CA GLN A 244 -10.71 3.42 -10.48
C GLN A 244 -9.91 3.86 -9.25
N ARG A 245 -10.25 5.04 -8.69
CA ARG A 245 -9.55 5.67 -7.55
C ARG A 245 -8.02 5.60 -7.70
N PRO A 246 -7.44 6.26 -8.71
CA PRO A 246 -5.99 6.30 -8.87
C PRO A 246 -5.36 7.04 -7.69
N VAL A 247 -4.31 6.46 -7.11
CA VAL A 247 -3.63 7.01 -5.93
C VAL A 247 -2.18 7.40 -6.21
N HIS A 248 -1.60 6.87 -7.30
CA HIS A 248 -0.24 7.16 -7.71
C HIS A 248 -0.10 7.03 -9.23
N THR A 249 0.72 7.89 -9.82
CA THR A 249 1.16 7.79 -11.22
C THR A 249 2.67 7.93 -11.25
N SER A 250 3.35 7.02 -11.97
CA SER A 250 4.77 7.14 -12.30
C SER A 250 4.92 7.40 -13.78
N VAL A 251 5.92 8.20 -14.16
CA VAL A 251 6.18 8.58 -15.55
C VAL A 251 7.54 8.04 -15.99
N ALA A 252 7.57 7.34 -17.12
CA ALA A 252 8.80 6.83 -17.73
C ALA A 252 8.56 6.51 -19.21
N ASP A 253 9.61 6.29 -19.99
CA ASP A 253 9.52 5.68 -21.32
C ASP A 253 9.74 4.17 -21.15
N LEU A 254 8.68 3.37 -21.31
CA LEU A 254 8.73 1.91 -21.07
C LEU A 254 8.78 1.10 -22.37
N ASP A 255 8.50 1.70 -23.54
CA ASP A 255 8.63 1.03 -24.83
C ASP A 255 9.70 1.61 -25.77
N GLY A 256 10.47 2.59 -25.29
CA GLY A 256 11.65 3.13 -25.96
C GLY A 256 11.33 4.13 -27.08
N ASP A 257 10.10 4.66 -27.11
CA ASP A 257 9.62 5.56 -28.16
C ASP A 257 9.88 7.05 -27.87
N GLN A 258 10.53 7.35 -26.73
CA GLN A 258 10.84 8.68 -26.20
C GLN A 258 9.59 9.54 -25.89
N GLN A 259 8.41 8.93 -25.81
CA GLN A 259 7.20 9.56 -25.31
C GLN A 259 6.98 9.14 -23.85
N PRO A 260 6.40 10.01 -23.01
CA PRO A 260 6.10 9.66 -21.64
C PRO A 260 4.97 8.64 -21.59
N ASP A 261 5.25 7.48 -20.99
CA ASP A 261 4.26 6.53 -20.55
C ASP A 261 3.89 6.76 -19.08
N PHE A 262 2.76 6.18 -18.68
CA PHE A 262 2.26 6.28 -17.32
C PHE A 262 1.98 4.91 -16.72
N VAL A 263 2.53 4.64 -15.54
CA VAL A 263 2.10 3.53 -14.69
C VAL A 263 1.19 4.09 -13.62
N ILE A 264 -0.07 3.65 -13.60
CA ILE A 264 -1.11 4.16 -12.71
C ILE A 264 -1.55 3.07 -11.74
N ALA A 265 -1.46 3.37 -10.44
CA ALA A 265 -1.95 2.54 -9.36
C ALA A 265 -3.45 2.86 -9.11
N GLU A 266 -4.34 1.98 -9.59
CA GLU A 266 -5.79 2.10 -9.41
C GLU A 266 -6.25 1.25 -8.22
N PHE A 267 -6.32 1.88 -7.05
CA PHE A 267 -6.58 1.22 -5.76
C PHE A 267 -8.00 0.61 -5.69
N ALA A 268 -9.00 1.36 -6.16
CA ALA A 268 -10.45 1.08 -6.09
C ALA A 268 -10.97 0.69 -4.69
N LYS A 269 -11.92 -0.24 -4.55
CA LYS A 269 -12.40 -0.74 -3.24
C LYS A 269 -12.39 -2.26 -3.14
N TRP A 270 -12.89 -2.94 -4.16
CA TRP A 270 -12.90 -4.41 -4.24
C TRP A 270 -12.24 -4.93 -5.51
N THR A 271 -12.22 -4.10 -6.54
CA THR A 271 -11.54 -4.30 -7.80
C THR A 271 -10.32 -3.36 -7.86
N GLY A 272 -9.77 -3.09 -9.02
CA GLY A 272 -8.55 -2.30 -9.16
C GLY A 272 -7.50 -3.03 -9.98
N LYS A 273 -6.41 -2.33 -10.26
CA LYS A 273 -5.33 -2.82 -11.11
C LYS A 273 -4.12 -1.89 -11.04
N LEU A 274 -2.99 -2.42 -11.49
CA LEU A 274 -1.87 -1.63 -11.97
C LEU A 274 -1.94 -1.58 -13.50
N SER A 275 -1.92 -0.39 -14.08
CA SER A 275 -2.06 -0.19 -15.53
C SER A 275 -0.91 0.64 -16.10
N TRP A 276 -0.34 0.19 -17.20
CA TRP A 276 0.61 0.95 -18.02
C TRP A 276 -0.13 1.59 -19.19
N TRP A 277 0.09 2.87 -19.43
CA TRP A 277 -0.55 3.66 -20.47
C TRP A 277 0.49 4.27 -21.37
N ARG A 278 0.41 3.97 -22.66
CA ARG A 278 1.31 4.51 -23.69
C ARG A 278 0.58 5.29 -24.75
N LEU A 279 1.25 6.25 -25.35
CA LEU A 279 0.66 7.13 -26.36
C LEU A 279 0.62 6.43 -27.73
N LYS A 280 -0.57 6.17 -28.24
CA LYS A 280 -0.78 5.59 -29.57
C LYS A 280 -1.83 6.37 -30.35
N ASP A 281 -1.48 6.79 -31.57
CA ASP A 281 -2.36 7.56 -32.46
C ASP A 281 -3.00 8.80 -31.77
N GLY A 282 -2.21 9.47 -30.92
CA GLY A 282 -2.62 10.67 -30.18
C GLY A 282 -3.51 10.40 -28.95
N LYS A 283 -3.66 9.15 -28.52
CA LYS A 283 -4.42 8.79 -27.30
C LYS A 283 -3.65 7.79 -26.43
N TYR A 284 -3.76 7.93 -25.11
CA TYR A 284 -3.20 6.95 -24.18
C TYR A 284 -4.03 5.66 -24.17
N MET A 285 -3.38 4.54 -24.46
CA MET A 285 -3.98 3.21 -24.50
C MET A 285 -3.46 2.36 -23.32
N PRO A 286 -4.35 1.67 -22.57
CA PRO A 286 -3.93 0.90 -21.40
C PRO A 286 -3.51 -0.53 -21.74
N THR A 287 -2.47 -1.00 -21.05
CA THR A 287 -2.11 -2.39 -20.82
C THR A 287 -2.24 -2.67 -19.33
N VAL A 288 -2.96 -3.72 -18.93
CA VAL A 288 -3.06 -4.10 -17.52
C VAL A 288 -1.83 -4.92 -17.16
N LEU A 289 -1.00 -4.43 -16.23
CA LEU A 289 0.15 -5.17 -15.72
C LEU A 289 -0.31 -6.22 -14.71
N LYS A 290 -1.20 -5.84 -13.78
CA LYS A 290 -1.77 -6.77 -12.79
C LYS A 290 -3.18 -6.38 -12.44
N LYS A 291 -4.11 -7.36 -12.51
CA LYS A 291 -5.52 -7.18 -12.18
C LYS A 291 -5.77 -7.52 -10.71
N GLN A 292 -5.28 -6.67 -9.81
CA GLN A 292 -5.43 -6.80 -8.37
C GLN A 292 -5.79 -5.45 -7.74
N THR A 293 -6.65 -5.48 -6.73
CA THR A 293 -7.01 -4.30 -5.92
C THR A 293 -5.82 -3.83 -5.08
N GLY A 294 -5.87 -2.58 -4.60
CA GLY A 294 -4.94 -2.10 -3.60
C GLY A 294 -3.56 -1.73 -4.10
N ALA A 295 -3.35 -1.51 -5.40
CA ALA A 295 -2.12 -0.89 -5.88
C ALA A 295 -1.99 0.51 -5.24
N ILE A 296 -0.88 0.77 -4.52
CA ILE A 296 -0.68 2.03 -3.78
C ILE A 296 0.36 2.92 -4.46
N ARG A 297 1.47 2.35 -4.88
CA ARG A 297 2.62 3.08 -5.42
C ARG A 297 3.40 2.21 -6.39
N SER A 298 4.11 2.85 -7.31
CA SER A 298 5.12 2.20 -8.15
C SER A 298 6.40 3.02 -8.23
N VAL A 299 7.53 2.31 -8.30
CA VAL A 299 8.87 2.83 -8.57
C VAL A 299 9.28 2.29 -9.95
N ILE A 300 9.88 3.14 -10.77
CA ILE A 300 10.37 2.77 -12.10
C ILE A 300 11.89 2.80 -12.06
N THR A 301 12.53 1.65 -12.28
CA THR A 301 13.99 1.51 -12.22
C THR A 301 14.42 0.28 -13.02
N ASP A 302 15.65 0.26 -13.52
CA ASP A 302 16.27 -0.92 -14.12
C ASP A 302 16.75 -1.83 -12.98
N LEU A 303 15.90 -2.78 -12.54
CA LEU A 303 16.16 -3.57 -11.33
C LEU A 303 17.09 -4.76 -11.60
N ASP A 304 17.04 -5.33 -12.80
CA ASP A 304 17.90 -6.45 -13.20
C ASP A 304 19.15 -6.05 -14.00
N GLY A 305 19.34 -4.75 -14.27
CA GLY A 305 20.53 -4.19 -14.87
C GLY A 305 20.63 -4.47 -16.37
N ASP A 306 19.51 -4.74 -17.04
CA ASP A 306 19.47 -5.08 -18.46
C ASP A 306 19.31 -3.87 -19.40
N GLY A 307 19.29 -2.66 -18.81
CA GLY A 307 19.20 -1.38 -19.50
C GLY A 307 17.77 -0.96 -19.83
N ARG A 308 16.74 -1.69 -19.34
CA ARG A 308 15.33 -1.34 -19.51
C ARG A 308 14.70 -1.05 -18.16
N SER A 309 13.85 -0.04 -18.13
CA SER A 309 13.12 0.33 -16.92
C SER A 309 12.05 -0.72 -16.61
N ASP A 310 12.12 -1.30 -15.41
CA ASP A 310 11.13 -2.18 -14.81
C ASP A 310 10.12 -1.39 -13.97
N VAL A 311 9.02 -2.05 -13.61
CA VAL A 311 8.02 -1.49 -12.70
C VAL A 311 8.02 -2.29 -11.40
N VAL A 312 8.37 -1.66 -10.29
CA VAL A 312 8.18 -2.25 -8.95
C VAL A 312 6.95 -1.61 -8.32
N ALA A 313 6.03 -2.40 -7.75
CA ALA A 313 4.78 -1.88 -7.21
C ALA A 313 4.36 -2.57 -5.91
N LEU A 314 3.88 -1.75 -4.97
CA LEU A 314 3.27 -2.20 -3.73
C LEU A 314 1.77 -2.34 -3.90
N PHE A 315 1.25 -3.48 -3.46
CA PHE A 315 -0.18 -3.70 -3.26
C PHE A 315 -0.45 -3.86 -1.77
N GLY A 316 -1.35 -3.05 -1.22
CA GLY A 316 -1.70 -3.04 0.20
C GLY A 316 -3.10 -3.54 0.53
N GLN A 317 -3.79 -4.15 -0.45
CA GLN A 317 -5.10 -4.77 -0.21
C GLN A 317 -5.19 -6.14 -0.90
N GLY A 318 -5.82 -7.11 -0.23
CA GLY A 318 -5.94 -8.48 -0.73
C GLY A 318 -4.63 -9.25 -0.53
N ALA A 319 -3.94 -9.57 -1.62
CA ALA A 319 -2.57 -10.08 -1.52
C ALA A 319 -1.62 -8.90 -1.30
N GLU A 320 -1.27 -8.65 -0.03
CA GLU A 320 -0.30 -7.61 0.30
C GLU A 320 1.12 -8.05 -0.08
N GLY A 321 1.89 -7.16 -0.69
CA GLY A 321 3.23 -7.49 -1.16
C GLY A 321 3.82 -6.49 -2.14
N ILE A 322 5.06 -6.74 -2.53
CA ILE A 322 5.78 -5.98 -3.55
C ILE A 322 6.05 -6.91 -4.72
N TRP A 323 5.67 -6.46 -5.92
CA TRP A 323 5.88 -7.16 -7.18
C TRP A 323 6.78 -6.33 -8.07
N VAL A 324 7.58 -7.02 -8.88
CA VAL A 324 8.28 -6.44 -10.02
C VAL A 324 7.63 -6.94 -11.31
N PHE A 325 7.60 -6.05 -12.29
CA PHE A 325 7.24 -6.34 -13.67
C PHE A 325 8.47 -6.03 -14.51
N TYR A 326 9.26 -7.06 -14.78
CA TYR A 326 10.48 -6.94 -15.58
C TYR A 326 10.13 -6.63 -17.02
N ASN A 327 10.69 -5.56 -17.57
CA ASN A 327 10.43 -5.13 -18.92
C ASN A 327 11.25 -5.98 -19.90
N ARG A 328 10.59 -6.86 -20.64
CA ARG A 328 11.23 -7.72 -21.65
C ARG A 328 11.20 -7.11 -23.06
N GLY A 329 10.84 -5.83 -23.17
CA GLY A 329 10.75 -5.10 -24.43
C GLY A 329 9.44 -5.35 -25.19
N ASP A 330 9.17 -4.49 -26.17
CA ASP A 330 7.95 -4.50 -27.01
C ASP A 330 6.64 -4.45 -26.21
N GLY A 331 6.69 -3.95 -24.97
CA GLY A 331 5.57 -3.90 -24.05
C GLY A 331 5.20 -5.23 -23.39
N ASN A 332 6.13 -6.20 -23.36
CA ASN A 332 6.01 -7.43 -22.60
C ASN A 332 6.63 -7.27 -21.21
N PHE A 333 5.89 -7.70 -20.19
CA PHE A 333 6.35 -7.68 -18.81
C PHE A 333 6.30 -9.08 -18.20
N GLU A 334 7.36 -9.46 -17.50
CA GLU A 334 7.41 -10.67 -16.68
C GLU A 334 7.14 -10.30 -15.22
N GLU A 335 6.10 -10.87 -14.63
CA GLU A 335 5.70 -10.59 -13.24
C GLU A 335 6.42 -11.53 -12.27
N GLU A 336 7.05 -10.97 -11.25
CA GLU A 336 7.61 -11.70 -10.11
C GLU A 336 7.20 -11.04 -8.78
N GLN A 337 6.96 -11.85 -7.76
CA GLN A 337 6.68 -11.37 -6.41
C GLN A 337 7.98 -11.30 -5.60
N LEU A 338 8.41 -10.09 -5.24
CA LEU A 338 9.62 -9.86 -4.45
C LEU A 338 9.38 -10.10 -2.95
N LEU A 339 8.29 -9.53 -2.43
CA LEU A 339 7.92 -9.63 -1.02
C LEU A 339 6.42 -9.92 -0.88
N ASN A 340 6.08 -10.65 0.18
CA ASN A 340 4.72 -11.10 0.46
C ASN A 340 4.39 -10.89 1.94
N PHE A 341 3.25 -10.24 2.22
CA PHE A 341 2.90 -9.83 3.57
C PHE A 341 1.56 -10.43 4.02
N PRO A 342 1.36 -10.65 5.33
CA PRO A 342 0.04 -10.98 5.85
C PRO A 342 -0.98 -9.88 5.52
N PRO A 343 -2.24 -10.22 5.20
CA PRO A 343 -3.29 -9.26 4.83
C PRO A 343 -3.80 -8.38 5.99
N THR A 344 -3.07 -8.37 7.10
CA THR A 344 -3.37 -7.61 8.32
C THR A 344 -2.28 -6.61 8.65
N TYR A 345 -1.24 -6.51 7.81
CA TYR A 345 -0.09 -5.63 7.99
C TYR A 345 -0.43 -4.16 7.76
N GLY A 346 -1.37 -3.87 6.85
CA GLY A 346 -1.73 -2.49 6.54
C GLY A 346 -0.60 -1.77 5.81
N SER A 347 -0.07 -2.40 4.75
CA SER A 347 0.95 -1.82 3.87
C SER A 347 0.55 -0.40 3.46
N SER A 348 1.39 0.60 3.78
CA SER A 348 1.05 2.02 3.61
C SER A 348 1.95 2.74 2.61
N TYR A 349 3.25 2.43 2.61
CA TYR A 349 4.21 3.04 1.70
C TYR A 349 5.39 2.11 1.42
N PHE A 350 6.02 2.31 0.26
CA PHE A 350 7.36 1.79 0.00
C PHE A 350 8.17 2.76 -0.88
N ASP A 351 9.49 2.64 -0.81
CA ASP A 351 10.42 3.23 -1.76
C ASP A 351 11.63 2.34 -1.95
N MET A 352 12.49 2.71 -2.91
CA MET A 352 13.75 2.02 -3.15
C MET A 352 14.94 2.97 -3.13
N THR A 353 15.98 2.63 -2.38
CA THR A 353 17.26 3.34 -2.29
C THR A 353 18.32 2.37 -1.80
N ASP A 354 19.58 2.61 -2.15
CA ASP A 354 20.72 1.91 -1.58
C ASP A 354 20.92 2.38 -0.12
N LEU A 355 20.60 1.52 0.85
CA LEU A 355 20.61 1.86 2.29
C LEU A 355 21.95 1.52 2.96
N ASP A 356 22.70 0.56 2.42
CA ASP A 356 23.97 0.10 2.98
C ASP A 356 25.21 0.43 2.12
N ALA A 357 25.00 1.19 1.04
CA ALA A 357 26.01 1.68 0.11
C ALA A 357 26.75 0.56 -0.64
N ASP A 358 26.09 -0.58 -0.90
CA ASP A 358 26.64 -1.69 -1.67
C ASP A 358 26.42 -1.58 -3.19
N GLY A 359 25.59 -0.61 -3.60
CA GLY A 359 25.26 -0.30 -5.00
C GLY A 359 23.98 -0.97 -5.51
N ASP A 360 23.36 -1.86 -4.74
CA ASP A 360 22.07 -2.45 -5.04
C ASP A 360 20.93 -1.64 -4.38
N LEU A 361 19.76 -1.58 -5.03
CA LEU A 361 18.62 -0.87 -4.44
C LEU A 361 17.91 -1.74 -3.41
N ASP A 362 17.76 -1.23 -2.19
CA ASP A 362 17.01 -1.83 -1.10
C ASP A 362 15.56 -1.35 -1.06
N ILE A 363 14.74 -1.95 -0.19
CA ILE A 363 13.34 -1.58 0.00
C ILE A 363 13.13 -0.97 1.37
N ILE A 364 12.60 0.25 1.38
CA ILE A 364 11.99 0.87 2.55
C ILE A 364 10.50 0.57 2.52
N TYR A 365 9.94 0.11 3.63
CA TYR A 365 8.53 -0.26 3.71
C TYR A 365 7.91 0.15 5.04
N THR A 366 6.70 0.69 4.99
CA THR A 366 5.90 0.96 6.19
C THR A 366 4.60 0.17 6.18
N ASN A 367 4.26 -0.35 7.35
CA ASN A 367 3.02 -1.06 7.59
C ASN A 367 2.37 -0.53 8.85
N GLY A 368 1.22 0.11 8.69
CA GLY A 368 0.62 0.88 9.76
C GLY A 368 -0.84 1.24 9.53
N ASP A 369 -1.35 1.09 8.31
CA ASP A 369 -2.75 1.36 8.04
C ASP A 369 -3.65 0.53 8.95
N ASN A 370 -4.58 1.23 9.58
CA ASN A 370 -5.50 0.65 10.55
C ASN A 370 -6.93 1.16 10.33
N ALA A 371 -7.21 1.67 9.11
CA ALA A 371 -8.54 2.06 8.66
C ALA A 371 -9.46 0.86 8.38
N ASP A 372 -8.95 -0.36 8.53
CA ASP A 372 -9.69 -1.60 8.34
C ASP A 372 -10.80 -1.81 9.38
N TYR A 373 -11.56 -2.89 9.20
CA TYR A 373 -12.65 -3.28 10.09
C TYR A 373 -12.24 -3.50 11.56
N SER A 374 -10.94 -3.49 11.89
CA SER A 374 -10.42 -3.67 13.23
C SER A 374 -9.45 -2.56 13.65
N PRO A 375 -9.88 -1.59 14.47
CA PRO A 375 -9.04 -0.49 14.94
C PRO A 375 -8.21 -0.91 16.16
N VAL A 376 -7.45 -2.00 16.04
CA VAL A 376 -6.62 -2.52 17.15
C VAL A 376 -5.16 -2.20 16.89
N LEU A 377 -4.42 -1.83 17.94
CA LEU A 377 -2.97 -1.66 17.83
C LEU A 377 -2.32 -3.02 17.57
N LYS A 378 -1.44 -3.06 16.58
CA LYS A 378 -0.78 -4.29 16.13
C LYS A 378 0.73 -4.14 16.38
N PRO A 379 1.35 -5.02 17.18
CA PRO A 379 2.75 -4.89 17.60
C PRO A 379 3.76 -4.98 16.44
N TYR A 380 3.32 -5.53 15.31
CA TYR A 380 4.10 -5.67 14.09
C TYR A 380 3.95 -4.47 13.13
N HIS A 381 3.22 -3.41 13.48
CA HIS A 381 3.20 -2.14 12.73
C HIS A 381 4.48 -1.35 12.95
N GLY A 382 5.05 -0.82 11.87
CA GLY A 382 6.29 -0.06 11.94
C GLY A 382 6.93 0.25 10.60
N ILE A 383 8.22 0.56 10.68
CA ILE A 383 9.13 0.86 9.58
C ILE A 383 10.04 -0.36 9.41
N ARG A 384 10.24 -0.81 8.18
CA ARG A 384 11.09 -1.95 7.84
C ARG A 384 12.03 -1.58 6.70
N PHE A 385 13.27 -2.05 6.78
CA PHE A 385 14.19 -2.06 5.64
C PHE A 385 14.48 -3.50 5.24
N TYR A 386 14.37 -3.78 3.96
CA TYR A 386 14.75 -5.05 3.36
C TYR A 386 15.93 -4.83 2.42
N TYR A 387 17.06 -5.45 2.73
CA TYR A 387 18.29 -5.28 1.98
C TYR A 387 18.33 -6.27 0.83
N ASN A 388 18.81 -5.84 -0.33
CA ASN A 388 19.00 -6.69 -1.49
C ASN A 388 20.32 -7.46 -1.36
N GLU A 389 20.25 -8.74 -0.98
CA GLU A 389 21.42 -9.61 -0.83
C GLU A 389 21.98 -10.11 -2.19
N GLY A 390 21.70 -9.37 -3.27
CA GLY A 390 21.99 -9.70 -4.66
C GLY A 390 20.89 -10.54 -5.34
N ASN A 391 20.80 -10.40 -6.67
CA ASN A 391 19.78 -11.04 -7.52
C ASN A 391 18.34 -10.82 -7.02
N GLN A 392 18.06 -9.62 -6.50
CA GLN A 392 16.73 -9.20 -6.05
C GLN A 392 16.17 -10.08 -4.90
N HIS A 393 17.07 -10.65 -4.08
CA HIS A 393 16.70 -11.38 -2.88
C HIS A 393 16.72 -10.46 -1.67
N PHE A 394 15.52 -10.13 -1.16
CA PHE A 394 15.36 -9.14 -0.10
C PHE A 394 15.27 -9.78 1.30
N GLU A 395 16.13 -9.37 2.23
CA GLU A 395 16.14 -9.79 3.64
C GLU A 395 15.82 -8.62 4.59
N GLU A 396 14.93 -8.80 5.56
CA GLU A 396 14.66 -7.78 6.58
C GLU A 396 15.87 -7.59 7.50
N ARG A 397 16.49 -6.41 7.45
CA ARG A 397 17.64 -6.06 8.30
C ARG A 397 17.31 -5.03 9.39
N PHE A 398 16.20 -4.31 9.26
CA PHE A 398 15.77 -3.30 10.23
C PHE A 398 14.27 -3.34 10.47
N PHE A 399 13.87 -3.22 11.73
CA PHE A 399 12.48 -3.00 12.14
C PHE A 399 12.40 -2.01 13.30
N TYR A 400 11.63 -0.95 13.12
CA TYR A 400 11.29 0.01 14.17
C TYR A 400 9.79 0.00 14.43
N SER A 401 9.39 -0.34 15.66
CA SER A 401 7.98 -0.39 16.04
C SER A 401 7.36 1.01 16.07
N LEU A 402 6.38 1.23 15.20
CA LEU A 402 5.63 2.47 15.11
C LEU A 402 4.19 2.15 14.68
N PRO A 403 3.24 2.02 15.62
CA PRO A 403 1.83 1.91 15.30
C PRO A 403 1.40 3.03 14.39
N GLY A 404 0.72 2.70 13.30
CA GLY A 404 0.20 3.69 12.37
C GLY A 404 1.23 4.22 11.36
N ALA A 405 2.46 3.68 11.33
CA ALA A 405 3.49 4.07 10.38
C ALA A 405 2.93 4.15 8.95
N TYR A 406 2.96 5.36 8.38
CA TYR A 406 2.33 5.64 7.10
C TYR A 406 3.35 5.95 6.01
N LYS A 407 4.42 6.69 6.34
CA LYS A 407 5.56 6.95 5.47
C LYS A 407 6.82 7.13 6.31
N ALA A 408 7.95 6.66 5.80
CA ALA A 408 9.28 6.90 6.34
C ALA A 408 10.19 7.37 5.19
N ILE A 409 11.06 8.34 5.48
CA ILE A 409 12.06 8.88 4.54
C ILE A 409 13.40 8.79 5.26
N PRO A 410 14.31 7.90 4.81
CA PRO A 410 15.68 7.92 5.26
C PRO A 410 16.48 8.98 4.51
N ALA A 411 17.26 9.77 5.23
CA ALA A 411 18.20 10.74 4.68
C ALA A 411 19.21 11.13 5.76
N ASP A 412 20.37 11.64 5.35
CA ASP A 412 21.37 12.23 6.24
C ASP A 412 20.93 13.67 6.61
N PHE A 413 20.05 13.80 7.62
CA PHE A 413 19.44 15.08 7.98
C PHE A 413 20.34 15.95 8.85
N ASP A 414 21.37 15.38 9.50
CA ASP A 414 22.33 16.12 10.32
C ASP A 414 23.73 16.23 9.71
N ALA A 415 23.92 15.67 8.50
CA ALA A 415 25.16 15.67 7.72
C ALA A 415 26.33 14.97 8.41
N ASP A 416 26.06 13.95 9.22
CA ASP A 416 27.06 13.14 9.91
C ASP A 416 27.53 11.91 9.10
N GLY A 417 26.86 11.64 7.98
CA GLY A 417 27.20 10.61 7.01
C GLY A 417 26.49 9.27 7.22
N ASP A 418 25.57 9.18 8.17
CA ASP A 418 24.65 8.05 8.30
C ASP A 418 23.19 8.45 7.97
N LEU A 419 22.33 7.45 7.74
CA LEU A 419 20.93 7.71 7.39
C LEU A 419 20.05 7.74 8.64
N ASP A 420 19.58 8.94 8.99
CA ASP A 420 18.46 9.17 9.90
C ASP A 420 17.13 8.78 9.25
N ILE A 421 16.02 8.83 10.02
CA ILE A 421 14.68 8.55 9.49
C ILE A 421 13.65 9.59 9.96
N ALA A 422 13.04 10.31 9.03
CA ALA A 422 11.80 11.04 9.27
C ALA A 422 10.60 10.11 9.03
N ALA A 423 9.67 10.03 9.98
CA ALA A 423 8.51 9.13 9.90
C ALA A 423 7.22 9.79 10.35
N ILE A 424 6.13 9.51 9.64
CA ILE A 424 4.77 9.87 10.05
C ILE A 424 3.97 8.63 10.41
N SER A 425 3.11 8.80 11.42
CA SER A 425 2.11 7.83 11.82
C SER A 425 0.71 8.43 11.73
N PHE A 426 -0.16 7.77 10.95
CA PHE A 426 -1.53 8.21 10.75
C PHE A 426 -2.53 7.55 11.71
N PHE A 427 -2.14 6.42 12.31
CA PHE A 427 -2.85 5.69 13.37
C PHE A 427 -1.95 5.41 14.58
N PRO A 428 -1.31 6.45 15.17
CA PRO A 428 -0.54 6.25 16.38
C PRO A 428 -1.47 5.78 17.50
N ASP A 429 -0.86 5.35 18.60
CA ASP A 429 -1.61 5.11 19.83
C ASP A 429 -2.11 6.45 20.41
N PHE A 430 -3.22 6.96 19.87
CA PHE A 430 -3.82 8.23 20.29
C PHE A 430 -4.26 8.23 21.76
N GLN A 431 -4.40 7.06 22.40
CA GLN A 431 -4.78 6.97 23.80
C GLN A 431 -3.59 7.19 24.74
N ARG A 432 -2.44 6.58 24.43
CA ARG A 432 -1.25 6.64 25.29
C ARG A 432 -0.23 7.69 24.83
N TYR A 433 -0.12 7.91 23.53
CA TYR A 433 0.94 8.72 22.91
C TYR A 433 0.42 9.52 21.69
N PRO A 434 -0.50 10.48 21.89
CA PRO A 434 -1.13 11.24 20.80
C PRO A 434 -0.16 12.14 20.01
N ASP A 435 1.02 12.41 20.55
CA ASP A 435 2.10 13.22 19.97
C ASP A 435 2.96 12.45 18.95
N ARG A 436 2.86 11.12 18.91
CA ARG A 436 3.65 10.25 18.02
C ARG A 436 3.11 10.18 16.59
N GLY A 437 2.39 11.21 16.15
CA GLY A 437 2.00 11.37 14.74
C GLY A 437 3.20 11.64 13.82
N PHE A 438 4.28 12.20 14.36
CA PHE A 438 5.56 12.38 13.68
C PHE A 438 6.69 11.95 14.62
N LEU A 439 7.69 11.26 14.05
CA LEU A 439 8.96 10.96 14.71
C LEU A 439 10.11 11.29 13.76
N PHE A 440 11.14 11.94 14.31
CA PHE A 440 12.47 11.98 13.74
C PHE A 440 13.31 10.96 14.52
N LEU A 441 13.94 10.03 13.83
CA LEU A 441 14.80 9.01 14.41
C LEU A 441 16.23 9.33 14.00
N GLU A 442 17.00 9.89 14.93
CA GLU A 442 18.42 10.15 14.75
C GLU A 442 19.16 8.83 14.88
N ASN A 443 19.96 8.47 13.90
CA ASN A 443 20.75 7.26 13.95
C ASN A 443 22.07 7.55 14.67
N LYS A 444 22.35 6.81 15.74
CA LYS A 444 23.59 6.94 16.54
C LYS A 444 24.69 5.99 16.07
N GLY A 445 24.61 5.55 14.81
CA GLY A 445 25.37 4.44 14.24
C GLY A 445 24.68 3.07 14.37
N ASP A 446 24.91 2.21 13.37
CA ASP A 446 24.35 0.85 13.26
C ASP A 446 22.82 0.79 13.48
N TYR A 447 22.09 1.82 13.04
CA TYR A 447 20.64 2.00 13.23
C TYR A 447 20.19 1.98 14.71
N GLN A 448 21.05 2.42 15.63
CA GLN A 448 20.67 2.69 17.01
C GLN A 448 19.91 4.02 17.09
N MET A 449 18.59 3.95 16.99
CA MET A 449 17.72 5.11 16.87
C MET A 449 17.47 5.83 18.19
N GLU A 450 17.74 7.12 18.23
CA GLU A 450 17.19 8.05 19.22
C GLU A 450 15.98 8.79 18.65
N ALA A 451 14.83 8.70 19.32
CA ALA A 451 13.57 9.21 18.78
C ALA A 451 13.21 10.60 19.33
N PHE A 452 12.83 11.48 18.42
CA PHE A 452 12.40 12.85 18.68
C PHE A 452 11.04 13.15 18.08
N THR A 453 10.32 14.08 18.69
CA THR A 453 9.09 14.69 18.19
C THR A 453 9.02 16.14 18.66
N PHE A 454 7.91 16.82 18.42
CA PHE A 454 7.66 18.18 18.88
C PHE A 454 6.26 18.33 19.50
N PRO A 455 6.06 19.25 20.47
CA PRO A 455 4.80 19.36 21.20
C PRO A 455 3.58 19.62 20.31
N GLU A 456 3.74 20.42 19.25
CA GLU A 456 2.68 20.77 18.29
C GLU A 456 2.34 19.63 17.32
N SER A 457 3.03 18.48 17.38
CA SER A 457 2.75 17.32 16.50
C SER A 457 1.30 16.86 16.63
N VAL A 458 0.70 16.99 17.82
CA VAL A 458 -0.72 16.66 18.09
C VAL A 458 -1.72 17.51 17.32
N ASP A 459 -1.32 18.69 16.83
CA ASP A 459 -2.20 19.61 16.12
C ASP A 459 -2.37 19.22 14.63
N GLY A 460 -1.64 18.21 14.15
CA GLY A 460 -1.86 17.57 12.86
C GLY A 460 -2.18 16.09 12.98
N ARG A 461 -2.83 15.54 11.95
CA ARG A 461 -2.95 14.10 11.72
C ARG A 461 -2.21 13.78 10.43
N TRP A 462 -0.90 13.61 10.56
CA TRP A 462 0.03 13.59 9.43
C TRP A 462 -0.17 12.35 8.55
N LEU A 463 -0.65 12.59 7.33
CA LEU A 463 -0.91 11.55 6.31
C LEU A 463 0.19 11.53 5.25
N THR A 464 0.71 12.70 4.91
CA THR A 464 1.64 12.89 3.80
C THR A 464 2.89 13.59 4.29
N MET A 465 4.02 13.27 3.68
CA MET A 465 5.32 13.85 4.02
C MET A 465 6.20 13.88 2.78
N ASP A 466 7.00 14.93 2.63
CA ASP A 466 8.03 15.02 1.61
C ASP A 466 9.30 15.66 2.17
N ALA A 467 10.44 15.36 1.56
CA ALA A 467 11.76 15.86 1.96
C ALA A 467 12.46 16.54 0.78
N GLY A 468 13.17 17.63 1.05
CA GLY A 468 13.90 18.41 0.05
C GLY A 468 14.15 19.84 0.51
N ASP A 469 14.86 20.61 -0.29
CA ASP A 469 15.28 21.96 0.04
C ASP A 469 14.19 23.00 -0.29
N VAL A 470 13.35 23.37 0.69
CA VAL A 470 12.20 24.26 0.51
C VAL A 470 12.64 25.70 0.30
N ASP A 471 13.71 26.15 0.93
CA ASP A 471 14.17 27.55 0.85
C ASP A 471 15.50 27.79 0.13
N GLN A 472 16.02 26.74 -0.49
CA GLN A 472 17.19 26.76 -1.38
C GLN A 472 18.47 27.15 -0.65
N ASP A 473 18.61 26.76 0.61
CA ASP A 473 19.79 27.02 1.43
C ASP A 473 20.80 25.85 1.45
N GLY A 474 20.44 24.71 0.84
CA GLY A 474 21.30 23.56 0.61
C GLY A 474 21.14 22.43 1.62
N ASP A 475 20.27 22.56 2.62
CA ASP A 475 19.91 21.48 3.53
C ASP A 475 18.56 20.82 3.19
N THR A 476 18.30 19.66 3.80
CA THR A 476 17.07 18.89 3.53
C THR A 476 16.01 19.24 4.57
N ASP A 477 14.98 19.97 4.14
CA ASP A 477 13.78 20.25 4.91
C ASP A 477 12.76 19.11 4.84
N LEU A 478 11.75 19.19 5.70
CA LEU A 478 10.56 18.33 5.64
C LEU A 478 9.29 19.17 5.57
N ILE A 479 8.28 18.62 4.89
CA ILE A 479 6.90 19.10 4.97
C ILE A 479 5.98 17.95 5.36
N LEU A 480 5.10 18.18 6.34
CA LEU A 480 4.06 17.23 6.74
C LEU A 480 2.68 17.77 6.39
N GLY A 481 1.84 16.95 5.76
CA GLY A 481 0.46 17.28 5.40
C GLY A 481 -0.54 16.48 6.23
N SER A 482 -1.58 17.16 6.71
CA SER A 482 -2.55 16.66 7.69
C SER A 482 -3.92 16.39 7.06
N LEU A 483 -4.49 15.23 7.39
CA LEU A 483 -5.84 14.85 7.00
C LEU A 483 -6.68 14.51 8.25
N ALA A 484 -7.66 15.35 8.56
CA ALA A 484 -8.52 15.17 9.72
C ALA A 484 -9.83 14.47 9.37
N PHE A 485 -9.98 13.23 9.84
CA PHE A 485 -11.27 12.54 9.97
C PHE A 485 -11.34 11.78 11.29
N GLU A 486 -12.47 11.12 11.55
CA GLU A 486 -12.73 10.41 12.81
C GLU A 486 -11.64 9.37 13.15
N VAL A 487 -11.22 9.39 14.42
CA VAL A 487 -10.35 8.37 15.01
C VAL A 487 -11.23 7.36 15.72
N ILE A 488 -10.94 6.07 15.54
CA ILE A 488 -11.68 5.00 16.19
C ILE A 488 -10.74 4.30 17.19
N PRO A 489 -11.11 4.19 18.48
CA PRO A 489 -12.32 4.74 19.10
C PRO A 489 -12.27 6.28 19.22
N PRO A 490 -13.42 6.98 19.31
CA PRO A 490 -13.44 8.43 19.45
C PRO A 490 -12.70 8.90 20.71
N THR A 491 -11.67 9.72 20.52
CA THR A 491 -10.88 10.33 21.60
C THR A 491 -11.24 11.80 21.84
N GLY A 492 -12.09 12.38 21.00
CA GLY A 492 -12.39 13.82 20.98
C GLY A 492 -11.32 14.68 20.29
N ILE A 493 -10.22 14.08 19.81
CA ILE A 493 -9.14 14.81 19.13
C ILE A 493 -9.59 15.44 17.80
N LEU A 494 -10.57 14.84 17.11
CA LEU A 494 -11.13 15.38 15.87
C LEU A 494 -11.67 16.80 16.05
N ASP A 495 -12.35 17.08 17.16
CA ASP A 495 -12.87 18.42 17.45
C ASP A 495 -11.75 19.46 17.57
N GLN A 496 -10.57 19.04 18.04
CA GLN A 496 -9.39 19.91 18.09
C GLN A 496 -8.89 20.22 16.68
N TRP A 497 -8.76 19.21 15.81
CA TRP A 497 -8.33 19.43 14.42
C TRP A 497 -9.33 20.26 13.60
N VAL A 498 -10.63 20.08 13.82
CA VAL A 498 -11.65 20.94 13.19
C VAL A 498 -11.49 22.40 13.63
N LYS A 499 -11.22 22.64 14.92
CA LYS A 499 -11.11 24.01 15.44
C LYS A 499 -9.80 24.69 15.04
N LYS A 500 -8.67 24.00 15.25
CA LYS A 500 -7.31 24.55 15.21
C LYS A 500 -6.27 23.67 14.50
N GLY A 501 -6.70 22.59 13.82
CA GLY A 501 -5.77 21.67 13.18
C GLY A 501 -4.96 22.34 12.09
N MET A 502 -3.68 22.02 12.03
CA MET A 502 -2.77 22.48 10.99
C MET A 502 -3.00 21.67 9.71
N PRO A 503 -3.20 22.30 8.53
CA PRO A 503 -3.24 21.56 7.28
C PRO A 503 -1.87 21.03 6.88
N PHE A 504 -0.80 21.76 7.18
CA PHE A 504 0.57 21.32 7.02
C PHE A 504 1.51 22.02 8.02
N ILE A 505 2.72 21.49 8.16
CA ILE A 505 3.84 22.13 8.87
C ILE A 505 5.11 21.92 8.06
N ILE A 506 5.97 22.94 8.02
CA ILE A 506 7.31 22.86 7.44
C ILE A 506 8.30 22.72 8.60
N LEU A 507 9.17 21.73 8.53
CA LEU A 507 10.31 21.57 9.44
C LEU A 507 11.53 21.99 8.63
N LYS A 508 11.97 23.23 8.82
CA LYS A 508 13.14 23.74 8.11
C LYS A 508 14.40 23.26 8.79
N ASN A 509 15.31 22.62 8.09
CA ASN A 509 16.55 22.20 8.68
C ASN A 509 17.43 23.45 8.95
N ARG A 510 18.42 23.29 9.82
CA ARG A 510 19.28 24.39 10.33
C ARG A 510 20.74 24.04 10.20
N LEU A 511 21.07 23.10 9.33
CA LEU A 511 22.45 22.82 9.02
C LEU A 511 23.06 24.08 8.40
N LYS A 512 24.32 24.36 8.76
CA LYS A 512 25.02 25.59 8.35
C LYS A 512 26.27 25.29 7.57
#